data_AF-A0A7X8BTG7-F1
#
_entry.id   AF-A0A7X8BTG7-F1
#
_cell.length_a   1.000
_cell.length_b   1.000
_cell.length_c   1.000
_cell.angle_alpha   90.00
_cell.angle_beta   90.00
_cell.angle_gamma   90.00
#
_symmetry.space_group_name_H-M   'P 1'
#
loop_
_entity.id
_entity.type
_entity.pdbx_description
1 polymer ?
#
loop_
_entity_poly.entity_id
_entity_poly.type
_entity_poly.pdbx_seq_one_letter_code
_entity_poly.pdbx_strand_id
1 'polypeptide(L)'
;MEQSLTFDLAIEILEIIDINKVSLDDLPKIVKKAQSRWHPDRISHSKDENEIKKYTNYFQLIQPASELIVAFLKGEYKAGEKFEQAKEYTYEEPADVIRRNASSIQDTLKNIWETVKRTKYKFSVQEVILSDGFKLKDLLNQDFKEDLAGLSVISFLYGVFIFGLLTWIGSLISPFLGVLIGIFWGLQALSCLFGFLPLSRFWLPEGVQNFMLWFINVGLKIYNWADRESEYTKWWIELIVQIPMIISIAIKYILLFPLYEIAKLIVGDKIVGIVKRNVNYYAGGAEWYIDDLINKNPAEMTEQELFDLSYLYSEFSNVKQES
;
A
#
# COMPACT_ATOMS: atom_id res chain seq x y z
N MET A 1 47.07 -0.22 10.48
CA MET A 1 48.06 0.86 10.34
C MET A 1 47.30 2.16 10.52
N GLU A 2 47.51 2.84 11.64
CA GLU A 2 46.94 4.15 11.94
C GLU A 2 47.47 5.16 10.91
N GLN A 3 46.60 5.70 10.05
CA GLN A 3 46.95 6.82 9.19
C GLN A 3 46.63 8.11 9.95
N SER A 4 47.67 8.85 10.33
CA SER A 4 47.50 10.21 10.84
C SER A 4 47.14 11.15 9.68
N LEU A 5 46.17 12.05 9.91
CA LEU A 5 45.75 13.03 8.91
C LEU A 5 46.89 14.03 8.66
N THR A 6 47.48 13.99 7.47
CA THR A 6 48.46 14.96 7.01
C THR A 6 47.80 16.04 6.14
N PHE A 7 48.47 17.18 5.98
CA PHE A 7 48.01 18.26 5.09
C PHE A 7 47.85 17.77 3.64
N ASP A 8 48.78 16.94 3.16
CA ASP A 8 48.72 16.35 1.81
C ASP A 8 47.51 15.41 1.67
N LEU A 9 47.21 14.60 2.70
CA LEU A 9 46.05 13.72 2.71
C LEU A 9 44.74 14.52 2.75
N ALA A 10 44.70 15.65 3.47
CA ALA A 10 43.54 16.54 3.48
C ALA A 10 43.30 17.17 2.10
N ILE A 11 44.35 17.57 1.39
CA ILE A 11 44.29 18.06 0.01
C ILE A 11 43.80 16.96 -0.94
N GLU A 12 44.29 15.72 -0.79
CA GLU A 12 43.89 14.57 -1.61
C GLU A 12 42.40 14.23 -1.40
N ILE A 13 41.96 14.11 -0.15
CA ILE A 13 40.57 13.76 0.19
C ILE A 13 39.60 14.83 -0.33
N LEU A 14 39.95 16.11 -0.17
CA LEU A 14 39.12 17.23 -0.62
C LEU A 14 39.28 17.54 -2.12
N GLU A 15 40.17 16.83 -2.82
CA GLU A 15 40.51 17.06 -4.23
C GLU A 15 40.87 18.54 -4.54
N ILE A 16 41.62 19.19 -3.63
CA ILE A 16 42.03 20.59 -3.80
C ILE A 16 43.23 20.66 -4.75
N ILE A 17 43.04 21.23 -5.94
CA ILE A 17 44.11 21.32 -6.95
C ILE A 17 45.11 22.44 -6.64
N ASP A 18 44.61 23.58 -6.13
CA ASP A 18 45.42 24.77 -5.82
C ASP A 18 44.85 25.46 -4.59
N ILE A 19 45.46 25.21 -3.43
CA ILE A 19 44.99 25.71 -2.14
C ILE A 19 44.96 27.25 -2.06
N ASN A 20 45.81 27.93 -2.83
CA ASN A 20 45.87 29.39 -2.83
C ASN A 20 44.67 30.05 -3.51
N LYS A 21 43.86 29.26 -4.24
CA LYS A 21 42.63 29.72 -4.92
C LYS A 21 41.36 29.35 -4.15
N VAL A 22 41.48 28.67 -3.02
CA VAL A 22 40.33 28.24 -2.21
C VAL A 22 40.04 29.31 -1.15
N SER A 23 38.81 29.82 -1.13
CA SER A 23 38.32 30.68 -0.05
C SER A 23 37.54 29.88 1.01
N LEU A 24 37.31 30.50 2.17
CA LEU A 24 36.44 29.91 3.21
C LEU A 24 35.01 29.67 2.71
N ASP A 25 34.53 30.45 1.74
CA ASP A 25 33.20 30.31 1.16
C ASP A 25 33.10 29.16 0.15
N ASP A 26 34.22 28.70 -0.40
CA ASP A 26 34.28 27.59 -1.35
C ASP A 26 34.34 26.23 -0.65
N LEU A 27 34.89 26.19 0.56
CA LEU A 27 35.06 24.98 1.37
C LEU A 27 33.77 24.15 1.53
N PRO A 28 32.60 24.73 1.86
CA PRO A 28 31.36 23.96 1.95
C PRO A 28 31.01 23.22 0.65
N LYS A 29 31.29 23.82 -0.52
CA LYS A 29 31.04 23.19 -1.82
C LYS A 29 32.04 22.07 -2.10
N ILE A 30 33.31 22.27 -1.73
CA ILE A 30 34.38 21.29 -1.87
C ILE A 30 34.10 20.07 -0.99
N VAL A 31 33.74 20.28 0.27
CA VAL A 31 33.34 19.23 1.22
C VAL A 31 32.18 18.42 0.67
N LYS A 32 31.14 19.10 0.18
CA LYS A 32 29.98 18.46 -0.41
C LYS A 32 30.33 17.58 -1.62
N LYS A 33 31.24 18.06 -2.48
CA LYS A 33 31.76 17.30 -3.62
C LYS A 33 32.56 16.07 -3.16
N ALA A 34 33.46 16.25 -2.19
CA ALA A 34 34.27 15.17 -1.61
C ALA A 34 33.38 14.10 -0.95
N GLN A 35 32.34 14.51 -0.21
CA GLN A 35 31.37 13.60 0.41
C GLN A 35 30.64 12.77 -0.64
N SER A 36 30.20 13.38 -1.73
CA SER A 36 29.60 12.65 -2.86
C SER A 36 30.60 11.74 -3.59
N ARG A 37 31.91 12.04 -3.53
CA ARG A 37 32.95 11.27 -4.20
C ARG A 37 33.37 10.03 -3.41
N TRP A 38 33.64 10.20 -2.13
CA TRP A 38 34.18 9.16 -1.26
C TRP A 38 33.10 8.39 -0.49
N HIS A 39 31.82 8.62 -0.76
CA HIS A 39 30.74 7.91 -0.07
C HIS A 39 30.87 6.37 -0.22
N PRO A 40 30.80 5.58 0.86
CA PRO A 40 30.93 4.11 0.83
C PRO A 40 29.98 3.43 -0.16
N ASP A 41 28.77 3.97 -0.32
CA ASP A 41 27.76 3.42 -1.24
C ASP A 41 28.15 3.44 -2.72
N ARG A 42 29.09 4.30 -3.13
CA ARG A 42 29.57 4.27 -4.53
C ARG A 42 30.26 2.97 -4.90
N ILE A 43 30.73 2.23 -3.89
CA ILE A 43 31.47 0.98 -4.07
C ILE A 43 30.87 -0.14 -3.21
N SER A 44 29.64 0.00 -2.71
CA SER A 44 28.97 -1.05 -1.92
C SER A 44 28.73 -2.34 -2.72
N HIS A 45 28.71 -2.24 -4.06
CA HIS A 45 28.65 -3.38 -4.98
C HIS A 45 30.04 -3.96 -5.33
N SER A 46 31.13 -3.28 -4.95
CA SER A 46 32.49 -3.76 -5.16
C SER A 46 32.76 -4.96 -4.24
N LYS A 47 33.47 -5.97 -4.76
CA LYS A 47 33.92 -7.12 -3.95
C LYS A 47 35.28 -6.87 -3.30
N ASP A 48 35.90 -5.72 -3.55
CA ASP A 48 37.22 -5.39 -3.02
C ASP A 48 37.11 -4.74 -1.63
N GLU A 49 37.35 -5.53 -0.59
CA GLU A 49 37.35 -5.05 0.80
C GLU A 49 38.35 -3.90 1.06
N ASN A 50 39.45 -3.81 0.30
CA ASN A 50 40.43 -2.74 0.48
C ASN A 50 39.90 -1.42 -0.07
N GLU A 51 39.17 -1.47 -1.18
CA GLU A 51 38.53 -0.30 -1.77
C GLU A 51 37.43 0.24 -0.84
N ILE A 52 36.60 -0.65 -0.29
CA ILE A 52 35.57 -0.33 0.71
C ILE A 52 36.18 0.36 1.93
N LYS A 53 37.23 -0.23 2.50
CA LYS A 53 37.96 0.37 3.62
C LYS A 53 38.55 1.73 3.26
N LYS A 54 39.10 1.90 2.04
CA LYS A 54 39.65 3.18 1.59
C LYS A 54 38.60 4.29 1.53
N TYR A 55 37.45 4.03 0.89
CA TYR A 55 36.39 5.04 0.78
C TYR A 55 35.78 5.35 2.15
N THR A 56 35.53 4.35 2.99
CA THR A 56 35.04 4.56 4.37
C THR A 56 36.01 5.42 5.17
N ASN A 57 37.31 5.12 5.13
CA ASN A 57 38.33 5.91 5.82
C ASN A 57 38.37 7.34 5.27
N TYR A 58 38.36 7.52 3.95
CA TYR A 58 38.41 8.86 3.36
C TYR A 58 37.15 9.65 3.68
N PHE A 59 35.98 9.02 3.66
CA PHE A 59 34.71 9.66 3.99
C PHE A 59 34.67 10.15 5.44
N GLN A 60 35.15 9.33 6.38
CA GLN A 60 35.29 9.72 7.79
C GLN A 60 36.25 10.90 7.99
N LEU A 61 37.30 10.99 7.17
CA LEU A 61 38.32 12.02 7.25
C LEU A 61 37.94 13.34 6.55
N ILE A 62 36.83 13.43 5.81
CA ILE A 62 36.46 14.66 5.08
C ILE A 62 36.24 15.85 6.02
N GLN A 63 35.49 15.65 7.11
CA GLN A 63 35.20 16.72 8.06
C GLN A 63 36.47 17.17 8.81
N PRO A 64 37.27 16.24 9.35
CA PRO A 64 38.65 16.49 9.82
C PRO A 64 39.53 17.26 8.84
N ALA A 65 39.58 16.83 7.58
CA ALA A 65 40.34 17.48 6.52
C ALA A 65 39.85 18.91 6.28
N SER A 66 38.54 19.13 6.29
CA SER A 66 37.96 20.47 6.16
C SER A 66 38.39 21.39 7.30
N GLU A 67 38.39 20.90 8.55
CA GLU A 67 38.84 21.68 9.71
C GLU A 67 40.32 22.07 9.61
N LEU A 68 41.16 21.13 9.19
CA LEU A 68 42.59 21.37 8.95
C LEU A 68 42.82 22.43 7.86
N ILE A 69 42.06 22.36 6.75
CA ILE A 69 42.14 23.38 5.69
C ILE A 69 41.62 24.74 6.17
N VAL A 70 40.58 24.80 7.00
CA VAL A 70 40.11 26.04 7.62
C VAL A 70 41.21 26.66 8.50
N ALA A 71 41.86 25.87 9.34
CA ALA A 71 42.95 26.34 10.20
C ALA A 71 44.12 26.88 9.38
N PHE A 72 44.48 26.21 8.27
CA PHE A 72 45.50 26.68 7.34
C PHE A 72 45.13 28.03 6.70
N LEU A 73 43.90 28.15 6.16
CA LEU A 73 43.44 29.38 5.50
C LEU A 73 43.34 30.58 6.47
N LYS A 74 43.11 30.33 7.76
CA LYS A 74 43.12 31.34 8.82
C LYS A 74 44.53 31.69 9.33
N GLY A 75 45.57 30.97 8.88
CA GLY A 75 46.94 31.12 9.37
C GLY A 75 47.18 30.54 10.77
N GLU A 76 46.24 29.74 11.27
CA GLU A 76 46.27 29.07 12.58
C GLU A 76 47.07 27.75 12.54
N TYR A 77 47.39 27.25 11.33
CA TYR A 77 48.19 26.05 11.08
C TYR A 77 49.31 26.33 10.08
N LYS A 78 50.54 25.86 10.35
CA LYS A 78 51.66 25.92 9.38
C LYS A 78 51.99 24.53 8.84
N ALA A 79 52.19 24.44 7.52
CA ALA A 79 52.57 23.19 6.86
C ALA A 79 53.85 22.60 7.47
N GLY A 80 53.75 21.36 7.95
CA GLY A 80 54.83 20.66 8.66
C GLY A 80 54.59 20.48 10.16
N GLU A 81 53.60 21.15 10.74
CA GLU A 81 53.14 20.89 12.11
C GLU A 81 52.30 19.60 12.14
N LYS A 82 52.51 18.74 13.15
CA LYS A 82 51.60 17.62 13.39
C LYS A 82 50.24 18.21 13.76
N PHE A 83 49.23 17.93 12.94
CA PHE A 83 47.88 18.32 13.26
C PHE A 83 47.39 17.45 14.42
N GLU A 84 47.38 18.02 15.63
CA GLU A 84 46.84 17.36 16.82
C GLU A 84 45.32 17.39 16.79
N GLN A 85 44.72 16.56 15.95
CA GLN A 85 43.33 16.17 16.17
C GLN A 85 43.30 14.98 17.12
N ALA A 86 42.91 15.26 18.37
CA ALA A 86 42.57 14.24 19.34
C ALA A 86 41.33 13.48 18.85
N LYS A 87 41.52 12.32 18.22
CA LYS A 87 40.68 11.12 18.33
C LYS A 87 41.28 9.97 17.53
N GLU A 88 41.54 8.87 18.22
CA GLU A 88 41.69 7.55 17.60
C GLU A 88 40.48 7.28 16.70
N TYR A 89 40.72 6.98 15.43
CA TYR A 89 39.65 6.60 14.51
C TYR A 89 39.35 5.12 14.72
N THR A 90 38.42 4.85 15.62
CA THR A 90 37.76 3.55 15.73
C THR A 90 36.98 3.30 14.45
N TYR A 91 37.05 2.08 13.91
CA TYR A 91 36.15 1.66 12.84
C TYR A 91 34.70 1.85 13.30
N GLU A 92 33.91 2.56 12.50
CA GLU A 92 32.49 2.79 12.72
C GLU A 92 31.71 2.18 11.55
N GLU A 93 30.55 1.63 11.84
CA GLU A 93 29.72 1.04 10.80
C GLU A 93 29.24 2.11 9.80
N PRO A 94 29.19 1.80 8.50
CA PRO A 94 28.82 2.76 7.46
C PRO A 94 27.49 3.48 7.74
N ALA A 95 26.50 2.77 8.29
CA ALA A 95 25.20 3.32 8.63
C ALA A 95 25.30 4.44 9.70
N ASP A 96 26.20 4.32 10.68
CA ASP A 96 26.40 5.35 11.71
C ASP A 96 27.05 6.60 11.12
N VAL A 97 27.96 6.43 10.16
CA VAL A 97 28.57 7.57 9.46
C VAL A 97 27.52 8.31 8.61
N ILE A 98 26.64 7.58 7.91
CA ILE A 98 25.52 8.17 7.16
C ILE A 98 24.58 8.86 8.12
N ARG A 99 24.20 8.23 9.24
CA ARG A 99 23.29 8.79 10.26
C ARG A 99 23.78 10.13 10.81
N ARG A 100 25.08 10.30 11.06
CA ARG A 100 25.65 11.59 11.48
C ARG A 100 25.57 12.68 10.42
N ASN A 101 25.63 12.31 9.15
CA ASN A 101 25.58 13.23 8.01
C ASN A 101 24.18 13.39 7.42
N ALA A 102 23.21 12.58 7.85
CA ALA A 102 21.88 12.48 7.28
C ALA A 102 21.15 13.82 7.23
N SER A 103 21.27 14.66 8.26
CA SER A 103 20.66 16.00 8.25
C SER A 103 21.19 16.88 7.10
N SER A 104 22.50 16.89 6.88
CA SER A 104 23.13 17.64 5.78
C SER A 104 22.73 17.08 4.40
N ILE A 105 22.64 15.76 4.31
CA ILE A 105 22.17 15.05 3.11
C ILE A 105 20.71 15.45 2.79
N GLN A 106 19.83 15.37 3.78
CA GLN A 106 18.42 15.77 3.67
C GLN A 106 18.28 17.24 3.28
N ASP A 107 19.02 18.15 3.91
CA ASP A 107 18.96 19.58 3.58
C ASP A 107 19.39 19.84 2.14
N THR A 108 20.41 19.13 1.66
CA THR A 108 20.76 19.18 0.24
C THR A 108 19.63 18.68 -0.64
N LEU A 109 19.08 17.50 -0.34
CA LEU A 109 18.03 16.88 -1.12
C LEU A 109 16.79 17.77 -1.18
N LYS A 110 16.33 18.35 -0.04
CA LYS A 110 15.24 19.35 0.01
C LYS A 110 15.47 20.48 -0.97
N ASN A 111 16.67 21.04 -0.97
CA ASN A 111 17.02 22.18 -1.80
C ASN A 111 17.04 21.88 -3.31
N ILE A 112 17.31 20.64 -3.70
CA ILE A 112 17.37 20.24 -5.13
C ILE A 112 16.11 19.52 -5.60
N TRP A 113 15.26 19.04 -4.69
CA TRP A 113 14.13 18.17 -5.01
C TRP A 113 13.12 18.80 -5.95
N GLU A 114 12.74 20.06 -5.71
CA GLU A 114 11.87 20.81 -6.63
C GLU A 114 12.48 20.96 -8.03
N THR A 115 13.81 21.06 -8.11
CA THR A 115 14.50 21.11 -9.40
C THR A 115 14.45 19.75 -10.09
N VAL A 116 14.72 18.65 -9.37
CA VAL A 116 14.63 17.26 -9.88
C VAL A 116 13.24 16.97 -10.43
N LYS A 117 12.19 17.33 -9.69
CA LYS A 117 10.79 17.16 -10.11
C LYS A 117 10.47 17.98 -11.37
N ARG A 118 10.88 19.25 -11.39
CA ARG A 118 10.63 20.16 -12.53
C ARG A 118 11.36 19.72 -13.80
N THR A 119 12.61 19.28 -13.69
CA THR A 119 13.42 18.84 -14.85
C THR A 119 13.15 17.39 -15.24
N LYS A 120 12.37 16.64 -14.45
CA LYS A 120 12.15 15.19 -14.63
C LYS A 120 13.47 14.43 -14.72
N TYR A 121 14.46 14.83 -13.94
CA TYR A 121 15.78 14.21 -13.96
C TYR A 121 15.71 12.77 -13.44
N LYS A 122 16.20 11.80 -14.23
CA LYS A 122 16.10 10.35 -13.94
C LYS A 122 14.67 9.88 -13.63
N PHE A 123 13.68 10.48 -14.29
CA PHE A 123 12.26 10.19 -14.11
C PHE A 123 11.80 8.96 -14.89
N SER A 124 10.97 8.14 -14.27
CA SER A 124 10.19 7.10 -14.95
C SER A 124 8.79 6.97 -14.34
N VAL A 125 7.81 6.57 -15.14
CA VAL A 125 6.48 6.21 -14.66
C VAL A 125 6.37 4.70 -14.72
N GLN A 126 6.02 4.07 -13.60
CA GLN A 126 5.80 2.63 -13.53
C GLN A 126 4.38 2.35 -13.07
N GLU A 127 3.76 1.35 -13.70
CA GLU A 127 2.45 0.84 -13.29
C GLU A 127 2.67 -0.11 -12.10
N VAL A 128 2.23 0.30 -10.92
CA VAL A 128 2.30 -0.52 -9.70
C VAL A 128 0.92 -1.09 -9.40
N ILE A 129 0.87 -2.40 -9.12
CA ILE A 129 -0.34 -3.10 -8.70
C ILE A 129 -0.49 -2.87 -7.20
N LEU A 130 -1.52 -2.11 -6.79
CA LEU A 130 -1.83 -1.84 -5.38
C LEU A 130 -2.65 -2.97 -4.75
N SER A 131 -3.41 -3.67 -5.57
CA SER A 131 -4.18 -4.84 -5.16
C SER A 131 -4.22 -5.83 -6.31
N ASP A 132 -3.92 -7.08 -6.00
CA ASP A 132 -4.03 -8.21 -6.93
C ASP A 132 -5.50 -8.54 -7.29
N GLY A 133 -6.47 -7.84 -6.70
CA GLY A 133 -7.89 -8.08 -6.88
C GLY A 133 -8.33 -9.38 -6.22
N PHE A 134 -9.47 -9.90 -6.67
CA PHE A 134 -9.99 -11.19 -6.22
C PHE A 134 -10.56 -12.00 -7.38
N LYS A 135 -10.53 -13.33 -7.25
CA LYS A 135 -11.12 -14.26 -8.21
C LYS A 135 -12.62 -14.33 -7.99
N LEU A 136 -13.40 -14.06 -9.03
CA LEU A 136 -14.86 -14.15 -8.97
C LEU A 136 -15.36 -15.56 -8.61
N LYS A 137 -14.63 -16.61 -9.00
CA LYS A 137 -14.94 -18.00 -8.64
C LYS A 137 -14.88 -18.24 -7.13
N ASP A 138 -13.90 -17.66 -6.45
CA ASP A 138 -13.76 -17.79 -4.99
C ASP A 138 -14.88 -17.05 -4.28
N LEU A 139 -15.29 -15.91 -4.84
CA LEU A 139 -16.40 -15.13 -4.30
C LEU A 139 -17.76 -15.81 -4.52
N LEU A 140 -17.97 -16.48 -5.66
CA LEU A 140 -19.12 -17.38 -5.87
C LEU A 140 -19.13 -18.56 -4.90
N ASN A 141 -17.97 -19.13 -4.58
CA ASN A 141 -17.86 -20.18 -3.57
C ASN A 141 -18.26 -19.68 -2.17
N GLN A 142 -17.82 -18.47 -1.82
CA GLN A 142 -18.18 -17.84 -0.55
C GLN A 142 -19.68 -17.53 -0.49
N ASP A 143 -20.26 -16.97 -1.55
CA ASP A 143 -21.69 -16.63 -1.60
C ASP A 143 -22.59 -17.88 -1.45
N PHE A 144 -22.20 -19.01 -2.04
CA PHE A 144 -22.92 -20.28 -1.83
C PHE A 144 -22.81 -20.81 -0.39
N LYS A 145 -21.68 -20.56 0.29
CA LYS A 145 -21.45 -20.95 1.70
C LYS A 145 -22.23 -20.08 2.68
N GLU A 146 -22.36 -18.78 2.40
CA GLU A 146 -23.10 -17.81 3.24
C GLU A 146 -24.62 -18.06 3.26
N ASP A 147 -25.11 -19.04 2.49
CA ASP A 147 -26.49 -19.53 2.46
C ASP A 147 -27.57 -18.49 2.14
N LEU A 148 -27.17 -17.34 1.60
CA LEU A 148 -28.12 -16.29 1.20
C LEU A 148 -29.16 -16.80 0.19
N ALA A 149 -28.73 -17.65 -0.74
CA ALA A 149 -29.61 -18.23 -1.73
C ALA A 149 -30.67 -19.15 -1.08
N GLY A 150 -30.28 -19.93 -0.05
CA GLY A 150 -31.22 -20.75 0.74
C GLY A 150 -32.19 -19.90 1.56
N LEU A 151 -31.69 -18.84 2.20
CA LEU A 151 -32.52 -17.87 2.92
C LEU A 151 -33.51 -17.15 1.99
N SER A 152 -33.08 -16.83 0.76
CA SER A 152 -33.94 -16.22 -0.27
C SER A 152 -35.07 -17.15 -0.68
N VAL A 153 -34.82 -18.47 -0.76
CA VAL A 153 -35.85 -19.48 -1.04
C VAL A 153 -36.85 -19.61 0.11
N ILE A 154 -36.37 -19.64 1.37
CA ILE A 154 -37.26 -19.66 2.54
C ILE A 154 -38.16 -18.41 2.54
N SER A 155 -37.55 -17.25 2.34
CA SER A 155 -38.26 -15.96 2.25
C SER A 155 -39.28 -15.93 1.11
N PHE A 156 -38.94 -16.49 -0.05
CA PHE A 156 -39.84 -16.62 -1.19
C PHE A 156 -41.07 -17.46 -0.83
N LEU A 157 -40.88 -18.66 -0.28
CA LEU A 157 -41.97 -19.56 0.06
C LEU A 157 -42.91 -18.94 1.09
N TYR A 158 -42.38 -18.36 2.16
CA TYR A 158 -43.20 -17.66 3.16
C TYR A 158 -43.91 -16.42 2.60
N GLY A 159 -43.23 -15.68 1.72
CA GLY A 159 -43.83 -14.56 1.00
C GLY A 159 -45.01 -15.01 0.13
N VAL A 160 -44.89 -16.14 -0.58
CA VAL A 160 -45.98 -16.71 -1.39
C VAL A 160 -47.17 -17.10 -0.53
N PHE A 161 -46.95 -17.79 0.59
CA PHE A 161 -48.05 -18.22 1.45
C PHE A 161 -48.77 -17.04 2.12
N ILE A 162 -48.02 -16.12 2.75
CA ILE A 162 -48.62 -15.01 3.50
C ILE A 162 -49.21 -13.97 2.58
N PHE A 163 -48.45 -13.46 1.61
CA PHE A 163 -48.97 -12.40 0.75
C PHE A 163 -50.00 -12.94 -0.25
N GLY A 164 -49.94 -14.22 -0.63
CA GLY A 164 -51.01 -14.87 -1.38
C GLY A 164 -52.33 -14.89 -0.61
N LEU A 165 -52.29 -15.29 0.66
CA LEU A 165 -53.46 -15.28 1.55
C LEU A 165 -53.98 -13.86 1.80
N LEU A 166 -53.09 -12.90 2.06
CA LEU A 166 -53.46 -11.49 2.24
C LEU A 166 -54.04 -10.88 0.97
N THR A 167 -53.54 -11.24 -0.21
CA THR A 167 -54.09 -10.79 -1.51
C THR A 167 -55.51 -11.32 -1.69
N TRP A 168 -55.74 -12.59 -1.35
CA TRP A 168 -57.06 -13.21 -1.43
C TRP A 168 -58.06 -12.54 -0.47
N ILE A 169 -57.69 -12.39 0.81
CA ILE A 169 -58.53 -11.69 1.81
C ILE A 169 -58.77 -10.23 1.41
N GLY A 170 -57.71 -9.52 1.00
CA GLY A 170 -57.78 -8.14 0.56
C GLY A 170 -58.74 -7.96 -0.60
N SER A 171 -58.74 -8.88 -1.57
CA SER A 171 -59.65 -8.88 -2.71
C SER A 171 -61.12 -9.08 -2.31
N LEU A 172 -61.39 -9.84 -1.24
CA LEU A 172 -62.74 -10.01 -0.69
C LEU A 172 -63.26 -8.73 -0.02
N ILE A 173 -62.36 -7.91 0.55
CA ILE A 173 -62.70 -6.62 1.17
C ILE A 173 -62.86 -5.54 0.09
N SER A 174 -61.88 -5.42 -0.80
CA SER A 174 -61.86 -4.47 -1.90
C SER A 174 -60.93 -4.96 -3.01
N PRO A 175 -61.38 -5.01 -4.29
CA PRO A 175 -60.51 -5.38 -5.41
C PRO A 175 -59.23 -4.54 -5.50
N PHE A 176 -59.31 -3.24 -5.14
CA PHE A 176 -58.15 -2.35 -5.14
C PHE A 176 -57.10 -2.73 -4.09
N LEU A 177 -57.54 -3.13 -2.89
CA LEU A 177 -56.65 -3.57 -1.82
C LEU A 177 -55.94 -4.87 -2.20
N GLY A 178 -56.66 -5.81 -2.82
CA GLY A 178 -56.08 -7.02 -3.40
C GLY A 178 -54.98 -6.72 -4.41
N VAL A 179 -55.22 -5.80 -5.34
CA VAL A 179 -54.21 -5.39 -6.34
C VAL A 179 -52.95 -4.81 -5.69
N LEU A 180 -53.09 -3.93 -4.68
CA LEU A 180 -51.93 -3.35 -3.99
C LEU A 180 -51.07 -4.41 -3.29
N ILE A 181 -51.69 -5.35 -2.58
CA ILE A 181 -50.97 -6.46 -1.92
C ILE A 181 -50.33 -7.36 -2.98
N GLY A 182 -51.01 -7.61 -4.10
CA GLY A 182 -50.46 -8.38 -5.22
C GLY A 182 -49.22 -7.74 -5.86
N ILE A 183 -49.19 -6.40 -5.99
CA ILE A 183 -47.99 -5.69 -6.46
C ILE A 183 -46.85 -5.85 -5.47
N PHE A 184 -47.11 -5.68 -4.17
CA PHE A 184 -46.11 -5.88 -3.13
C PHE A 184 -45.54 -7.31 -3.14
N TRP A 185 -46.42 -8.31 -3.30
CA TRP A 185 -46.04 -9.70 -3.47
C TRP A 185 -45.16 -9.92 -4.71
N GLY A 186 -45.51 -9.31 -5.85
CA GLY A 186 -44.72 -9.40 -7.07
C GLY A 186 -43.30 -8.85 -6.87
N LEU A 187 -43.16 -7.73 -6.15
CA LEU A 187 -41.85 -7.15 -5.81
C LEU A 187 -41.04 -8.04 -4.84
N GLN A 188 -41.69 -8.60 -3.82
CA GLN A 188 -41.08 -9.58 -2.92
C GLN A 188 -40.57 -10.80 -3.71
N ALA A 189 -41.42 -11.39 -4.55
CA ALA A 189 -41.09 -12.56 -5.36
C ALA A 189 -39.88 -12.27 -6.25
N LEU A 190 -39.90 -11.16 -6.99
CA LEU A 190 -38.81 -10.75 -7.87
C LEU A 190 -37.49 -10.56 -7.10
N SER A 191 -37.55 -9.93 -5.92
CA SER A 191 -36.39 -9.73 -5.05
C SER A 191 -35.80 -11.06 -4.58
N CYS A 192 -36.63 -12.01 -4.16
CA CYS A 192 -36.15 -13.34 -3.77
C CYS A 192 -35.58 -14.12 -4.97
N LEU A 193 -36.16 -13.98 -6.17
CA LEU A 193 -35.62 -14.57 -7.40
C LEU A 193 -34.21 -14.05 -7.69
N PHE A 194 -33.99 -12.74 -7.57
CA PHE A 194 -32.65 -12.17 -7.67
C PHE A 194 -31.72 -12.66 -6.56
N GLY A 195 -32.24 -12.83 -5.34
CA GLY A 195 -31.46 -13.25 -4.17
C GLY A 195 -30.83 -14.64 -4.28
N PHE A 196 -31.40 -15.55 -5.07
CA PHE A 196 -30.80 -16.88 -5.30
C PHE A 196 -30.09 -17.02 -6.66
N LEU A 197 -30.18 -16.04 -7.56
CA LEU A 197 -29.46 -16.08 -8.83
C LEU A 197 -27.96 -15.91 -8.59
N PRO A 198 -27.11 -16.81 -9.12
CA PRO A 198 -25.67 -16.62 -9.02
C PRO A 198 -25.27 -15.32 -9.73
N LEU A 199 -24.24 -14.64 -9.21
CA LEU A 199 -23.71 -13.36 -9.72
C LEU A 199 -24.62 -12.14 -9.54
N SER A 200 -25.87 -12.30 -9.08
CA SER A 200 -26.80 -11.18 -8.95
C SER A 200 -26.26 -10.08 -8.03
N ARG A 201 -25.54 -10.47 -6.97
CA ARG A 201 -24.92 -9.56 -6.01
C ARG A 201 -23.67 -8.85 -6.52
N PHE A 202 -23.15 -9.21 -7.69
CA PHE A 202 -21.93 -8.59 -8.23
C PHE A 202 -22.22 -7.52 -9.26
N TRP A 203 -23.31 -7.66 -10.02
CA TRP A 203 -23.67 -6.70 -11.07
C TRP A 203 -24.76 -5.71 -10.65
N LEU A 204 -25.45 -5.95 -9.53
CA LEU A 204 -26.59 -5.14 -9.13
C LEU A 204 -26.05 -3.88 -8.46
N PRO A 205 -26.57 -2.68 -8.79
CA PRO A 205 -26.24 -1.47 -8.06
C PRO A 205 -26.59 -1.62 -6.59
N GLU A 206 -25.80 -1.00 -5.70
CA GLU A 206 -25.96 -1.10 -4.24
C GLU A 206 -27.41 -0.82 -3.78
N GLY A 207 -28.06 0.20 -4.36
CA GLY A 207 -29.46 0.52 -4.05
C GLY A 207 -30.43 -0.63 -4.36
N VAL A 208 -30.20 -1.36 -5.46
CA VAL A 208 -31.04 -2.51 -5.83
C VAL A 208 -30.75 -3.70 -4.92
N GLN A 209 -29.49 -3.92 -4.52
CA GLN A 209 -29.15 -4.96 -3.56
C GLN A 209 -29.79 -4.71 -2.19
N ASN A 210 -29.74 -3.47 -1.70
CA ASN A 210 -30.35 -3.10 -0.43
C ASN A 210 -31.87 -3.28 -0.46
N PHE A 211 -32.52 -2.90 -1.56
CA PHE A 211 -33.95 -3.14 -1.77
C PHE A 211 -34.27 -4.64 -1.79
N MET A 212 -33.49 -5.43 -2.53
CA MET A 212 -33.64 -6.89 -2.61
C MET A 212 -33.50 -7.55 -1.23
N LEU A 213 -32.46 -7.20 -0.47
CA LEU A 213 -32.21 -7.72 0.88
C LEU A 213 -33.31 -7.29 1.85
N TRP A 214 -33.90 -6.10 1.69
CA TRP A 214 -35.03 -5.66 2.49
C TRP A 214 -36.24 -6.60 2.34
N PHE A 215 -36.64 -6.93 1.11
CA PHE A 215 -37.73 -7.88 0.86
C PHE A 215 -37.36 -9.28 1.38
N ILE A 216 -36.14 -9.77 1.11
CA ILE A 216 -35.70 -11.08 1.64
C ILE A 216 -35.86 -11.11 3.17
N ASN A 217 -35.45 -10.05 3.87
CA ASN A 217 -35.59 -9.93 5.31
C ASN A 217 -37.05 -9.87 5.79
N VAL A 218 -37.99 -9.32 5.00
CA VAL A 218 -39.43 -9.33 5.33
C VAL A 218 -39.95 -10.78 5.39
N GLY A 219 -39.66 -11.59 4.38
CA GLY A 219 -40.08 -13.00 4.38
C GLY A 219 -39.38 -13.83 5.46
N LEU A 220 -38.11 -13.54 5.78
CA LEU A 220 -37.41 -14.19 6.89
C LEU A 220 -37.98 -13.80 8.26
N LYS A 221 -38.39 -12.55 8.45
CA LYS A 221 -39.08 -12.13 9.69
C LYS A 221 -40.39 -12.88 9.89
N ILE A 222 -41.12 -13.11 8.81
CA ILE A 222 -42.34 -13.92 8.80
C ILE A 222 -42.02 -15.37 9.20
N TYR A 223 -40.99 -15.97 8.59
CA TYR A 223 -40.53 -17.32 8.94
C TYR A 223 -40.17 -17.41 10.43
N ASN A 224 -39.28 -16.54 10.91
CA ASN A 224 -38.83 -16.54 12.30
C ASN A 224 -39.99 -16.34 13.29
N TRP A 225 -40.99 -15.54 12.92
CA TRP A 225 -42.21 -15.41 13.70
C TRP A 225 -42.99 -16.74 13.72
N ALA A 226 -43.25 -17.34 12.56
CA ALA A 226 -43.99 -18.60 12.47
C ALA A 226 -43.28 -19.76 13.19
N ASP A 227 -41.95 -19.84 13.07
CA ASP A 227 -41.10 -20.81 13.75
C ASP A 227 -41.24 -20.71 15.27
N ARG A 228 -41.02 -19.50 15.80
CA ARG A 228 -41.15 -19.22 17.24
C ARG A 228 -42.54 -19.50 17.79
N GLU A 229 -43.61 -19.15 17.07
CA GLU A 229 -44.97 -19.43 17.54
C GLU A 229 -45.28 -20.94 17.47
N SER A 230 -44.66 -21.67 16.54
CA SER A 230 -44.92 -23.10 16.36
C SER A 230 -44.30 -24.00 17.44
N GLU A 231 -43.22 -23.56 18.09
CA GLU A 231 -42.55 -24.29 19.18
C GLU A 231 -43.48 -24.65 20.34
N TYR A 232 -44.52 -23.85 20.58
CA TYR A 232 -45.49 -24.05 21.67
C TYR A 232 -46.76 -24.78 21.22
N THR A 233 -46.79 -25.31 19.99
CA THR A 233 -47.97 -25.91 19.38
C THR A 233 -47.85 -27.42 19.18
N LYS A 234 -48.78 -28.03 18.45
CA LYS A 234 -48.74 -29.46 18.16
C LYS A 234 -47.63 -29.74 17.13
N TRP A 235 -46.92 -30.86 17.30
CA TRP A 235 -45.80 -31.27 16.44
C TRP A 235 -46.07 -31.23 14.92
N TRP A 236 -47.32 -31.44 14.48
CA TRP A 236 -47.68 -31.38 13.06
C TRP A 236 -47.74 -29.94 12.50
N ILE A 237 -47.97 -28.93 13.35
CA ILE A 237 -47.92 -27.50 12.98
C ILE A 237 -46.46 -27.09 12.79
N GLU A 238 -45.60 -27.47 13.73
CA GLU A 238 -44.15 -27.31 13.63
C GLU A 238 -43.61 -27.94 12.33
N LEU A 239 -44.06 -29.16 12.00
CA LEU A 239 -43.69 -29.81 10.75
C LEU A 239 -44.09 -28.99 9.52
N ILE A 240 -45.31 -28.42 9.50
CA ILE A 240 -45.78 -27.56 8.39
C ILE A 240 -44.91 -26.30 8.25
N VAL A 241 -44.54 -25.68 9.37
CA VAL A 241 -43.67 -24.51 9.42
C VAL A 241 -42.24 -24.85 8.95
N GLN A 242 -41.77 -26.07 9.16
CA GLN A 242 -40.45 -26.52 8.73
C GLN A 242 -40.38 -26.97 7.25
N ILE A 243 -41.51 -27.23 6.59
CA ILE A 243 -41.56 -27.66 5.18
C ILE A 243 -40.79 -26.70 4.24
N PRO A 244 -40.97 -25.37 4.30
CA PRO A 244 -40.21 -24.43 3.48
C PRO A 244 -38.68 -24.51 3.67
N MET A 245 -38.21 -24.82 4.89
CA MET A 245 -36.78 -25.02 5.15
C MET A 245 -36.26 -26.26 4.43
N ILE A 246 -36.98 -27.38 4.52
CA ILE A 246 -36.63 -28.63 3.83
C ILE A 246 -36.65 -28.42 2.30
N ILE A 247 -37.65 -27.73 1.77
CA ILE A 247 -37.72 -27.38 0.35
C ILE A 247 -36.53 -26.49 -0.03
N SER A 248 -36.13 -25.54 0.81
CA SER A 248 -34.96 -24.70 0.57
C SER A 248 -33.68 -25.52 0.45
N ILE A 249 -33.47 -26.49 1.35
CA ILE A 249 -32.33 -27.42 1.27
C ILE A 249 -32.37 -28.18 -0.07
N ALA A 250 -33.52 -28.72 -0.45
CA ALA A 250 -33.67 -29.44 -1.71
C ALA A 250 -33.37 -28.54 -2.92
N ILE A 251 -33.93 -27.33 -2.98
CA ILE A 251 -33.69 -26.35 -4.05
C ILE A 251 -32.21 -25.95 -4.09
N LYS A 252 -31.59 -25.74 -2.93
CA LYS A 252 -30.16 -25.39 -2.82
C LYS A 252 -29.27 -26.44 -3.46
N TYR A 253 -29.47 -27.71 -3.13
CA TYR A 253 -28.57 -28.77 -3.62
C TYR A 253 -28.95 -29.31 -5.00
N ILE A 254 -30.23 -29.33 -5.36
CA ILE A 254 -30.70 -29.90 -6.64
C ILE A 254 -30.65 -28.86 -7.77
N LEU A 255 -30.98 -27.59 -7.49
CA LEU A 255 -31.09 -26.54 -8.50
C LEU A 255 -29.97 -25.51 -8.40
N LEU A 256 -29.75 -24.93 -7.22
CA LEU A 256 -28.82 -23.81 -7.07
C LEU A 256 -27.37 -24.29 -7.16
N PHE A 257 -27.01 -25.41 -6.56
CA PHE A 257 -25.66 -25.97 -6.65
C PHE A 257 -25.19 -26.14 -8.12
N PRO A 258 -25.92 -26.83 -9.02
CA PRO A 258 -25.50 -26.93 -10.41
C PRO A 258 -25.49 -25.57 -11.11
N LEU A 259 -26.40 -24.65 -10.80
CA LEU A 259 -26.36 -23.28 -11.34
C LEU A 259 -25.10 -22.52 -10.91
N TYR A 260 -24.70 -22.63 -9.64
CA TYR A 260 -23.48 -22.02 -9.11
C TYR A 260 -22.23 -22.66 -9.72
N GLU A 261 -22.21 -23.98 -9.94
CA GLU A 261 -21.10 -24.65 -10.63
C GLU A 261 -20.98 -24.19 -12.10
N ILE A 262 -22.10 -24.06 -12.81
CA ILE A 262 -22.13 -23.50 -14.17
C ILE A 262 -21.62 -22.05 -14.16
N ALA A 263 -22.06 -21.23 -13.20
CA ALA A 263 -21.58 -19.84 -13.07
C ALA A 263 -20.07 -19.78 -12.81
N LYS A 264 -19.53 -20.66 -11.95
CA LYS A 264 -18.09 -20.77 -11.71
C LYS A 264 -17.32 -21.16 -12.97
N LEU A 265 -17.86 -22.09 -13.77
CA LEU A 265 -17.25 -22.49 -15.04
C LEU A 265 -17.24 -21.34 -16.07
N ILE A 266 -18.34 -20.59 -16.16
CA ILE A 266 -18.46 -19.44 -17.08
C ILE A 266 -17.46 -18.34 -16.70
N VAL A 267 -17.32 -18.05 -15.41
CA VAL A 267 -16.46 -16.96 -14.95
C VAL A 267 -14.99 -17.36 -14.87
N GLY A 268 -14.69 -18.65 -14.67
CA GLY A 268 -13.33 -19.17 -14.65
C GLY A 268 -12.45 -18.51 -13.60
N ASP A 269 -11.18 -18.27 -13.93
CA ASP A 269 -10.21 -17.57 -13.06
C ASP A 269 -10.20 -16.05 -13.27
N LYS A 270 -11.32 -15.46 -13.73
CA LYS A 270 -11.39 -14.02 -13.94
C LYS A 270 -11.16 -13.26 -12.63
N ILE A 271 -10.11 -12.44 -12.63
CA ILE A 271 -9.75 -11.54 -11.54
C ILE A 271 -10.40 -10.18 -11.80
N VAL A 272 -11.04 -9.62 -10.78
CA VAL A 272 -11.63 -8.27 -10.80
C VAL A 272 -11.15 -7.48 -9.59
N GLY A 273 -11.31 -6.15 -9.64
CA GLY A 273 -10.85 -5.27 -8.56
C GLY A 273 -9.34 -5.03 -8.53
N ILE A 274 -8.63 -5.32 -9.63
CA ILE A 274 -7.21 -4.98 -9.75
C ILE A 274 -7.09 -3.46 -9.77
N VAL A 275 -6.48 -2.89 -8.75
CA VAL A 275 -6.21 -1.46 -8.66
C VAL A 275 -4.78 -1.22 -9.12
N LYS A 276 -4.65 -0.64 -10.31
CA LYS A 276 -3.36 -0.23 -10.85
C LYS A 276 -3.22 1.28 -10.69
N ARG A 277 -2.05 1.73 -10.24
CA ARG A 277 -1.73 3.15 -10.14
C ARG A 277 -0.39 3.42 -10.81
N ASN A 278 -0.37 4.45 -11.65
CA ASN A 278 0.88 5.00 -12.15
C ASN A 278 1.57 5.73 -10.99
N VAL A 279 2.75 5.25 -10.63
CA VAL A 279 3.59 5.87 -9.60
C VAL A 279 4.80 6.47 -10.29
N ASN A 280 5.14 7.70 -9.89
CA ASN A 280 6.32 8.40 -10.36
C ASN A 280 7.55 7.89 -9.61
N TYR A 281 8.62 7.63 -10.35
CA TYR A 281 9.90 7.21 -9.81
C TYR A 281 11.00 8.16 -10.26
N TYR A 282 11.95 8.45 -9.38
CA TYR A 282 13.14 9.24 -9.64
C TYR A 282 14.36 8.45 -9.16
N ALA A 283 15.30 8.17 -10.08
CA ALA A 283 16.47 7.33 -9.80
C ALA A 283 16.11 5.98 -9.12
N GLY A 284 14.99 5.36 -9.52
CA GLY A 284 14.54 4.08 -8.96
C GLY A 284 13.78 4.16 -7.62
N GLY A 285 13.77 5.31 -6.94
CA GLY A 285 12.95 5.55 -5.75
C GLY A 285 11.57 6.12 -6.10
N ALA A 286 10.50 5.64 -5.45
CA ALA A 286 9.17 6.21 -5.64
C ALA A 286 9.09 7.64 -5.09
N GLU A 287 8.41 8.56 -5.77
CA GLU A 287 8.33 9.98 -5.39
C GLU A 287 7.90 10.16 -3.92
N TRP A 288 6.86 9.45 -3.48
CA TRP A 288 6.36 9.52 -2.10
C TRP A 288 7.39 9.00 -1.07
N TYR A 289 8.21 8.02 -1.44
CA TYR A 289 9.23 7.44 -0.56
C TYR A 289 10.40 8.39 -0.42
N ILE A 290 10.79 9.06 -1.51
CA ILE A 290 11.81 10.11 -1.49
C ILE A 290 11.32 11.28 -0.61
N ASP A 291 10.06 11.70 -0.76
CA ASP A 291 9.46 12.73 0.10
C ASP A 291 9.47 12.32 1.59
N ASP A 292 9.20 11.05 1.90
CA ASP A 292 9.26 10.53 3.27
C ASP A 292 10.70 10.56 3.83
N LEU A 293 11.66 9.98 3.10
CA LEU A 293 13.08 9.97 3.49
C LEU A 293 13.64 11.37 3.72
N ILE A 294 13.25 12.35 2.91
CA ILE A 294 13.73 13.73 3.04
C ILE A 294 13.20 14.40 4.32
N ASN A 295 12.03 14.00 4.82
CA ASN A 295 11.37 14.63 5.96
C ASN A 295 11.43 13.84 7.27
N LYS A 296 11.77 12.55 7.22
CA LYS A 296 11.86 11.66 8.38
C LYS A 296 13.03 12.06 9.30
N ASN A 297 12.87 11.85 10.60
CA ASN A 297 13.94 12.10 11.58
C ASN A 297 15.10 11.09 11.38
N PRO A 298 16.35 11.54 11.16
CA PRO A 298 17.49 10.64 10.96
C PRO A 298 17.74 9.62 12.07
N ALA A 299 17.37 9.96 13.31
CA ALA A 299 17.50 9.04 14.44
C ALA A 299 16.53 7.85 14.38
N GLU A 300 15.44 7.98 13.63
CA GLU A 300 14.38 6.98 13.47
C GLU A 300 14.50 6.21 12.15
N MET A 301 15.51 6.51 11.34
CA MET A 301 15.76 5.82 10.09
C MET A 301 16.44 4.47 10.33
N THR A 302 15.90 3.46 9.67
CA THR A 302 16.55 2.15 9.53
C THR A 302 17.84 2.27 8.72
N GLU A 303 18.72 1.28 8.83
CA GLU A 303 19.95 1.25 8.04
C GLU A 303 19.67 1.32 6.54
N GLN A 304 18.67 0.58 6.06
CA GLN A 304 18.26 0.61 4.65
C GLN A 304 17.80 2.00 4.21
N GLU A 305 16.99 2.69 5.02
CA GLU A 305 16.52 4.04 4.72
C GLU A 305 17.68 5.05 4.67
N LEU A 306 18.70 4.88 5.53
CA LEU A 306 19.91 5.69 5.51
C LEU A 306 20.72 5.45 4.22
N PHE A 307 20.87 4.19 3.81
CA PHE A 307 21.52 3.83 2.55
C PHE A 307 20.75 4.38 1.33
N ASP A 308 19.43 4.25 1.32
CA ASP A 308 18.59 4.78 0.24
C ASP A 308 18.68 6.32 0.16
N LEU A 309 18.64 7.01 1.30
CA LEU A 309 18.80 8.47 1.39
C LEU A 309 20.15 8.91 0.81
N SER A 310 21.22 8.22 1.19
CA SER A 310 22.57 8.44 0.67
C SER A 310 22.66 8.19 -0.85
N TYR A 311 22.09 7.08 -1.31
CA TYR A 311 22.04 6.74 -2.73
C TYR A 311 21.34 7.85 -3.54
N LEU A 312 20.16 8.28 -3.12
CA LEU A 312 19.41 9.37 -3.77
C LEU A 312 20.20 10.68 -3.79
N TYR A 313 20.94 10.98 -2.72
CA TYR A 313 21.84 12.14 -2.69
C TYR A 313 22.95 12.03 -3.73
N SER A 314 23.59 10.87 -3.86
CA SER A 314 24.62 10.65 -4.87
C SER A 314 24.07 10.77 -6.30
N GLU A 315 22.84 10.32 -6.51
CA GLU A 315 22.19 10.31 -7.83
C GLU A 315 21.74 11.70 -8.27
N PHE A 316 21.25 12.53 -7.33
CA PHE A 316 20.70 13.86 -7.60
C PHE A 316 21.69 15.00 -7.40
N SER A 317 22.84 14.79 -6.74
CA SER A 317 23.84 15.84 -6.50
C SER A 317 24.35 16.51 -7.79
N ASN A 318 24.31 15.80 -8.91
CA ASN A 318 24.74 16.29 -10.23
C ASN A 318 23.67 17.07 -11.01
N VAL A 319 22.43 17.19 -10.51
CA VAL A 319 21.32 17.77 -11.29
C VAL A 319 21.56 19.23 -11.73
N LYS A 320 22.50 19.94 -11.07
CA LYS A 320 22.90 21.31 -11.43
C LYS A 320 23.94 21.40 -12.56
N GLN A 321 24.57 20.30 -12.97
CA GLN A 321 25.59 20.30 -14.00
C GLN A 321 25.04 20.01 -15.41
N GLU A 322 23.79 19.56 -15.53
CA GLU A 322 23.18 19.14 -16.80
C GLU A 322 22.06 20.08 -17.31
N SER A 323 21.74 21.15 -16.57
CA SER A 323 20.84 22.23 -17.01
C SER A 323 21.62 23.44 -17.51
#